data_AF-A0A437NZC3-F1
#
_entry.id   AF-A0A437NZC3-F1
#
_cell.length_a   1.000
_cell.length_b   1.000
_cell.length_c   1.000
_cell.angle_alpha   90.00
_cell.angle_beta   90.00
_cell.angle_gamma   90.00
#
_symmetry.space_group_name_H-M   'P 1'
#
loop_
_entity.id
_entity.type
_entity.pdbx_description
1 polymer ?
#
loop_
_entity_poly.entity_id
_entity_poly.type
_entity_poly.pdbx_seq_one_letter_code
_entity_poly.pdbx_strand_id
1 'polypeptide(L)'
;MMAPAEAIARAGALLAAAGFVEVARGARAGSLYLAGPGGGQIRVASHRRTPRRRRQYPGVVASLVIDAPVSEAGLRERVAATLREFAGRAPAPT
;
A
#
# COMPACT_ATOMS: atom_id res chain seq x y z
N MET A 1 -3.04 19.70 4.54
CA MET A 1 -3.55 18.32 4.59
C MET A 1 -3.74 17.86 3.16
N MET A 2 -3.29 16.66 2.80
CA MET A 2 -3.40 16.11 1.45
C MET A 2 -4.76 15.44 1.26
N ALA A 3 -5.35 15.60 0.07
CA ALA A 3 -6.53 14.84 -0.30
C ALA A 3 -6.19 13.34 -0.48
N PRO A 4 -7.15 12.42 -0.36
CA PRO A 4 -6.89 10.98 -0.50
C PRO A 4 -6.12 10.57 -1.76
N ALA A 5 -6.46 11.14 -2.92
CA ALA A 5 -5.77 10.83 -4.18
C ALA A 5 -4.30 11.27 -4.17
N GLU A 6 -4.03 12.47 -3.65
CA GLU A 6 -2.68 13.01 -3.48
C GLU A 6 -1.87 12.17 -2.47
N ALA A 7 -2.49 11.80 -1.35
CA ALA A 7 -1.88 10.97 -0.33
C ALA A 7 -1.55 9.55 -0.85
N ILE A 8 -2.39 8.98 -1.73
CA ILE A 8 -2.11 7.70 -2.40
C ILE A 8 -0.89 7.82 -3.31
N ALA A 9 -0.83 8.87 -4.14
CA ALA A 9 0.32 9.10 -5.02
C ALA A 9 1.60 9.31 -4.21
N ARG A 10 1.52 10.08 -3.12
CA ARG A 10 2.63 10.33 -2.21
C ARG A 10 3.10 9.06 -1.49
N ALA A 11 2.18 8.24 -1.00
CA ALA A 11 2.50 6.92 -0.44
C ALA A 11 3.19 6.02 -1.46
N GLY A 12 2.73 6.03 -2.72
CA GLY A 12 3.38 5.31 -3.81
C GLY A 12 4.84 5.71 -4.00
N ALA A 13 5.13 7.01 -4.00
CA ALA A 13 6.49 7.53 -4.10
C ALA A 13 7.38 7.12 -2.90
N LEU A 14 6.83 7.16 -1.68
CA LEU A 14 7.56 6.73 -0.48
C LEU A 14 7.87 5.22 -0.51
N LEU A 15 6.92 4.40 -0.97
CA LEU A 15 7.13 2.96 -1.11
C LEU A 15 8.12 2.65 -2.24
N ALA A 16 8.08 3.38 -3.35
CA ALA A 16 9.08 3.25 -4.42
C ALA A 16 10.49 3.58 -3.93
N ALA A 17 10.65 4.63 -3.14
CA ALA A 17 11.93 4.96 -2.50
C ALA A 17 12.41 3.88 -1.52
N ALA A 18 11.49 3.07 -0.97
CA ALA A 18 11.79 1.91 -0.12
C ALA A 18 12.04 0.61 -0.92
N GLY A 19 12.13 0.68 -2.26
CA GLY A 19 12.44 -0.46 -3.13
C GLY A 19 11.22 -1.24 -3.63
N PHE A 20 10.00 -0.73 -3.44
CA PHE A 20 8.81 -1.36 -4.01
C PHE A 20 8.58 -0.93 -5.46
N VAL A 21 8.06 -1.83 -6.29
CA VAL A 21 7.80 -1.57 -7.72
C VAL A 21 6.30 -1.59 -7.97
N GLU A 22 5.76 -0.55 -8.61
CA GLU A 22 4.36 -0.54 -9.05
C GLU A 22 4.12 -1.66 -10.07
N VAL A 23 3.16 -2.54 -9.77
CA VAL A 23 2.80 -3.68 -10.63
C VAL A 23 1.38 -3.59 -11.19
N ALA A 24 0.51 -2.80 -10.55
CA ALA A 24 -0.82 -2.54 -11.07
C ALA A 24 -1.43 -1.26 -10.47
N ARG A 25 -2.31 -0.62 -11.25
CA ARG A 25 -3.11 0.52 -10.82
C ARG A 25 -4.57 0.33 -11.22
N GLY A 26 -5.47 0.42 -10.25
CA GLY A 26 -6.90 0.29 -10.47
C GLY A 26 -7.52 1.58 -11.01
N ALA A 27 -8.31 1.49 -12.08
CA ALA A 27 -8.93 2.64 -12.75
C ALA A 27 -9.94 3.43 -11.89
N ARG A 28 -10.59 2.78 -10.91
CA ARG A 28 -11.63 3.41 -10.06
C ARG A 28 -11.04 3.74 -8.68
N ALA A 29 -10.90 5.04 -8.39
CA ALA A 29 -10.29 5.60 -7.17
C ALA A 29 -8.80 5.26 -6.92
N GLY A 30 -8.08 4.77 -7.94
CA GLY A 30 -6.61 4.71 -7.93
C GLY A 30 -6.02 3.75 -6.91
N SER A 31 -6.55 2.53 -6.76
CA SER A 31 -5.85 1.51 -5.94
C SER A 31 -4.49 1.20 -6.56
N LEU A 32 -3.41 1.44 -5.83
CA LEU A 32 -2.05 1.18 -6.25
C LEU A 32 -1.56 -0.12 -5.64
N TYR A 33 -0.93 -0.97 -6.45
CA TYR A 33 -0.34 -2.24 -6.01
C TYR A 33 1.15 -2.18 -6.28
N LEU A 34 1.95 -2.40 -5.25
CA LEU A 34 3.40 -2.42 -5.36
C LEU A 34 3.96 -3.75 -4.84
N ALA A 35 4.81 -4.38 -5.63
CA ALA A 35 5.57 -5.56 -5.23
C ALA A 35 6.77 -5.15 -4.38
N GLY A 36 6.98 -5.85 -3.26
CA GLY A 36 8.13 -5.62 -2.39
C GLY A 36 9.29 -6.55 -2.69
N PRO A 37 10.52 -6.18 -2.26
CA PRO A 37 11.68 -7.07 -2.33
C PRO A 37 11.42 -8.30 -1.45
N GLY A 38 11.71 -9.50 -1.96
CA GLY A 38 11.44 -10.77 -1.26
C GLY A 38 10.04 -11.34 -1.48
N GLY A 39 9.17 -10.68 -2.27
CA GLY A 39 7.87 -11.20 -2.65
C GLY A 39 6.70 -10.68 -1.80
N GLY A 40 5.48 -10.90 -2.30
CA GLY A 40 4.28 -10.25 -1.77
C GLY A 40 4.10 -8.80 -2.25
N GLN A 41 2.94 -8.24 -1.96
CA GLN A 41 2.52 -6.93 -2.44
C GLN A 41 1.91 -6.08 -1.31
N ILE A 42 2.16 -4.77 -1.39
CA ILE A 42 1.41 -3.75 -0.65
C ILE A 42 0.36 -3.16 -1.58
N ARG A 43 -0.84 -2.97 -1.05
CA ARG A 43 -1.90 -2.18 -1.71
C ARG A 43 -2.09 -0.85 -0.99
N VAL A 44 -2.12 0.25 -1.74
CA VAL A 44 -2.54 1.57 -1.26
C VAL A 44 -3.87 1.93 -1.91
N ALA A 45 -4.88 2.32 -1.13
CA ALA A 45 -6.19 2.66 -1.68
C ALA A 45 -7.03 3.56 -0.76
N SER A 46 -8.09 4.13 -1.31
CA SER A 46 -9.08 4.91 -0.55
C SER A 46 -10.14 4.09 0.18
N HIS A 47 -10.07 2.76 0.12
CA HIS A 47 -11.09 1.89 0.71
C HIS A 47 -10.53 0.54 1.14
N ARG A 48 -11.17 -0.04 2.16
CA ARG A 48 -10.86 -1.36 2.71
C ARG A 48 -11.27 -2.47 1.73
N ARG A 49 -10.51 -3.56 1.71
CA ARG A 49 -10.88 -4.78 0.96
C ARG A 49 -11.99 -5.52 1.72
N THR A 50 -12.97 -6.05 0.99
CA THR A 50 -13.94 -7.01 1.54
C THR A 50 -13.27 -8.39 1.70
N PRO A 51 -13.80 -9.29 2.56
CA PRO A 51 -13.29 -10.65 2.70
C PRO A 51 -13.16 -11.41 1.37
N ARG A 52 -14.17 -11.28 0.49
CA ARG A 52 -14.15 -11.87 -0.86
C ARG A 52 -12.97 -11.36 -1.69
N ARG A 53 -12.74 -10.04 -1.68
CA ARG A 53 -11.61 -9.44 -2.40
C ARG A 53 -10.27 -9.79 -1.75
N ARG A 54 -10.22 -10.11 -0.46
CA ARG A 54 -9.01 -10.64 0.19
C ARG A 54 -8.56 -11.96 -0.43
N ARG A 55 -9.49 -12.89 -0.63
CA ARG A 55 -9.23 -14.20 -1.25
C ARG A 55 -8.77 -14.11 -2.71
N GLN A 56 -9.24 -13.12 -3.46
CA GLN A 56 -8.89 -12.97 -4.89
C GLN A 56 -7.49 -12.41 -5.16
N TYR A 57 -6.88 -11.71 -4.20
CA TYR A 57 -5.51 -11.21 -4.35
C TYR A 57 -4.68 -11.67 -3.16
N PRO A 58 -4.30 -12.96 -3.12
CA PRO A 58 -3.54 -13.54 -2.00
C PRO A 58 -2.13 -12.97 -1.91
N GLY A 59 -1.57 -12.48 -3.02
CA GLY A 59 -0.25 -11.84 -3.05
C GLY A 59 -0.19 -10.51 -2.29
N VAL A 60 -1.33 -9.87 -1.98
CA VAL A 60 -1.35 -8.62 -1.19
C VAL A 60 -1.34 -8.96 0.30
N VAL A 61 -0.19 -8.77 0.92
CA VAL A 61 0.09 -9.14 2.31
C VAL A 61 -0.12 -8.00 3.30
N ALA A 62 -0.09 -6.75 2.85
CA ALA A 62 -0.40 -5.56 3.66
C ALA A 62 -1.24 -4.55 2.87
N SER A 63 -1.99 -3.68 3.56
CA SER A 63 -2.83 -2.67 2.90
C SER A 63 -2.83 -1.35 3.65
N LEU A 64 -2.46 -0.28 2.96
CA LEU A 64 -2.58 1.09 3.42
C LEU A 64 -3.90 1.68 2.89
N VAL A 65 -4.80 2.06 3.80
CA VAL A 65 -6.08 2.69 3.45
C VAL A 65 -6.05 4.17 3.84
N ILE A 66 -6.34 5.04 2.86
CA ILE A 66 -6.39 6.50 3.00
C ILE A 66 -7.74 6.99 2.47
N ASP A 67 -8.75 6.95 3.33
CA ASP A 67 -10.15 7.30 3.02
C ASP A 67 -10.52 8.74 3.38
N ALA A 68 -9.65 9.46 4.08
CA ALA A 68 -9.83 10.85 4.48
C ALA A 68 -8.53 11.67 4.31
N PRO A 69 -8.61 13.01 4.27
CA PRO A 69 -7.42 13.85 4.21
C PRO A 69 -6.44 13.57 5.36
N VAL A 70 -5.14 13.63 5.06
CA VAL A 70 -4.07 13.28 6.01
C VAL A 70 -2.91 14.29 5.94
N SER A 71 -2.24 14.52 7.06
CA SER A 71 -0.99 15.30 7.08
C SER A 71 0.17 14.50 6.50
N GLU A 72 1.24 15.17 6.05
CA GLU A 72 2.46 14.49 5.58
C GLU A 72 3.08 13.61 6.68
N ALA A 73 3.14 14.10 7.92
CA ALA A 73 3.64 13.33 9.06
C ALA A 73 2.79 12.06 9.32
N GLY A 74 1.46 12.22 9.36
CA GLY A 74 0.55 11.08 9.55
C GLY A 74 0.59 10.08 8.39
N LEU A 75 0.83 10.55 7.16
CA LEU A 75 1.04 9.65 6.02
C LEU A 75 2.32 8.83 6.20
N ARG A 76 3.43 9.46 6.57
CA ARG A 76 4.72 8.78 6.81
C ARG A 76 4.63 7.74 7.91
N GLU A 77 3.96 8.05 9.02
CA GLU A 77 3.75 7.11 10.13
C GLU A 77 2.96 5.88 9.66
N ARG A 78 1.89 6.08 8.89
CA ARG A 78 1.08 5.00 8.35
C ARG A 78 1.87 4.15 7.35
N VAL A 79 2.65 4.78 6.46
CA VAL A 79 3.56 4.06 5.54
C VAL A 79 4.55 3.21 6.33
N ALA A 80 5.19 3.76 7.36
CA ALA A 80 6.13 3.02 8.20
C ALA A 80 5.45 1.84 8.92
N ALA A 81 4.21 2.01 9.39
CA ALA A 81 3.44 0.91 9.98
C ALA A 81 3.12 -0.17 8.95
N THR A 82 2.72 0.20 7.73
CA THR A 82 2.47 -0.76 6.64
C THR A 82 3.73 -1.50 6.22
N LEU A 83 4.89 -0.84 6.21
CA LEU A 83 6.19 -1.49 5.93
C LEU A 83 6.54 -2.52 7.00
N ARG A 84 6.32 -2.22 8.29
CA ARG A 84 6.51 -3.21 9.37
C ARG A 84 5.54 -4.39 9.25
N GLU A 85 4.27 -4.13 8.91
CA GLU A 85 3.30 -5.19 8.66
C GLU A 85 3.71 -6.07 7.48
N PHE A 86 4.19 -5.46 6.39
CA PHE A 86 4.71 -6.18 5.24
C PHE A 86 5.91 -7.04 5.65
N ALA A 87 6.90 -6.49 6.35
CA ALA A 87 8.08 -7.24 6.78
C ALA A 87 7.73 -8.44 7.68
N GLY A 88 6.71 -8.32 8.54
CA GLY A 88 6.25 -9.43 9.39
C GLY A 88 5.43 -10.50 8.66
N ARG A 89 5.01 -10.25 7.40
CA ARG A 89 4.16 -11.16 6.60
C ARG A 89 4.79 -11.58 5.28
N ALA A 90 5.83 -10.88 4.83
CA ALA A 90 6.56 -11.20 3.61
C ALA A 90 7.29 -12.52 3.80
N PRO A 91 7.29 -13.40 2.78
CA PRO A 91 8.11 -14.60 2.84
C PRO A 91 9.58 -14.22 3.00
N ALA A 92 10.31 -14.98 3.81
CA ALA A 92 11.76 -14.78 3.95
C ALA A 92 12.42 -14.91 2.57
N PRO A 93 13.39 -14.05 2.21
CA PRO A 93 14.17 -14.28 1.02
C PRO A 93 14.89 -15.63 1.16
N THR A 94 14.64 -16.53 0.20
CA THR A 94 15.37 -17.80 0.04
C THR A 94 16.77 -17.56 -0.47
#